data_AF-A0A9R1PXF7-F1
#
_entry.id   AF-A0A9R1PXF7-F1
#
_cell.length_a   1.000
_cell.length_b   1.000
_cell.length_c   1.000
_cell.angle_alpha   90.00
_cell.angle_beta   90.00
_cell.angle_gamma   90.00
#
_symmetry.space_group_name_H-M   'P 1'
#
loop_
_entity.id
_entity.type
_entity.pdbx_description
1 polymer ?
#
loop_
_entity_poly.entity_id
_entity_poly.type
_entity_poly.pdbx_seq_one_letter_code
_entity_poly.pdbx_strand_id
1 'polypeptide(L)'
;MPRSIFDLPMLSYLFLGNNSLSGSLPATKSPLLANLDFSYNHLSGSFPSWVTQKNLQLNLVANDFVIDSSNNSVLPFGLNCLQRNTPCSLGSPHSSSLAVDCGGSRTISGSDNAMYQADNANLGAASYYVGGAPIWGVSSSGRFMDPPNGSYIIYSSRQFQNTLDSGLFQTARMSPSSLRYYGLGLENGNYTVTLQFAEFDSPDPQAWKSRARRVFDIYLQGERREQNFDIRKAAGGKSFVVVKKQYVVPVVKNFLEIHLFWAGKGTCCIPTQGYYGPAISALSATPNFIPTVHYSVDSKSSNKTGVIVGVVIGVAVCLLAALAGVFVWRQKRKKMLLELEELYTIVGKPNVFSYSELRSATENFDSSNLLGAGGYGSVYKGKLSDGRVVAVKQLSESSNQGKVQFATEIETISRVQHRNLVKLYGCCLESKTPLLVYECLENGSLDHALFAKGGLNLDWPRRFEICLGIARGIAYLHEESSVRIVHRDIKASNVLLDADLNPKISDFGLAKLYDDKKTHVSTKVAGTL
;
A
#
# COMPACT_ATOMS: atom_id res chain seq x y z
N MET A 1 -30.24 46.54 -15.40
CA MET A 1 -30.56 46.05 -14.02
C MET A 1 -31.13 47.17 -13.15
N PRO A 2 -32.05 46.88 -12.20
CA PRO A 2 -32.63 47.90 -11.31
C PRO A 2 -31.58 48.49 -10.36
N ARG A 3 -31.45 49.82 -10.35
CA ARG A 3 -30.51 50.53 -9.45
C ARG A 3 -30.84 50.29 -7.97
N SER A 4 -32.13 50.18 -7.64
CA SER A 4 -32.61 49.99 -6.27
C SER A 4 -32.03 48.77 -5.55
N ILE A 5 -31.70 47.69 -6.27
CA ILE A 5 -31.07 46.48 -5.68
C ILE A 5 -29.63 46.76 -5.28
N PHE A 6 -28.91 47.56 -6.07
CA PHE A 6 -27.50 47.88 -5.84
C PHE A 6 -27.30 48.84 -4.68
N ASP A 7 -28.34 49.60 -4.32
CA ASP A 7 -28.31 50.58 -3.22
C ASP A 7 -28.76 49.97 -1.87
N LEU A 8 -29.11 48.68 -1.83
CA LEU A 8 -29.51 48.02 -0.59
C LEU A 8 -28.35 47.98 0.41
N PRO A 9 -28.49 48.56 1.62
CA PRO A 9 -27.37 48.81 2.52
C PRO A 9 -26.75 47.52 3.07
N MET A 10 -27.55 46.47 3.26
CA MET A 10 -27.12 45.20 3.88
C MET A 10 -26.83 44.09 2.85
N LEU A 11 -27.01 44.35 1.55
CA LEU A 11 -26.83 43.33 0.52
C LEU A 11 -25.33 43.08 0.27
N SER A 12 -24.89 41.84 0.51
CA SER A 12 -23.49 41.41 0.38
C SER A 12 -23.24 40.43 -0.78
N TYR A 13 -24.29 39.73 -1.21
CA TYR A 13 -24.27 38.74 -2.28
C TYR A 13 -25.40 38.98 -3.26
N LEU A 14 -25.10 38.93 -4.56
CA LEU A 14 -26.10 39.02 -5.61
C LEU A 14 -25.78 38.03 -6.73
N PHE A 15 -26.56 36.95 -6.80
CA PHE A 15 -26.42 35.91 -7.82
C PHE A 15 -27.60 35.99 -8.78
N LEU A 16 -27.37 36.56 -9.96
CA LEU A 16 -28.35 36.71 -11.03
C LEU A 16 -27.86 36.07 -12.33
N GLY A 17 -27.04 35.02 -12.25
CA GLY A 17 -26.63 34.25 -13.42
C GLY A 17 -27.82 33.57 -14.11
N ASN A 18 -27.76 33.38 -15.44
CA ASN A 18 -28.81 32.71 -16.23
C ASN A 18 -30.22 33.36 -16.16
N ASN A 19 -30.32 34.69 -16.13
CA ASN A 19 -31.61 35.40 -15.99
C ASN A 19 -32.04 36.20 -17.24
N SER A 20 -31.32 36.07 -18.36
CA SER A 20 -31.60 36.83 -19.61
C SER A 20 -31.65 38.36 -19.41
N LEU A 21 -30.95 38.89 -18.40
CA LEU A 21 -30.91 40.32 -18.09
C LEU A 21 -30.16 41.09 -19.17
N SER A 22 -30.66 42.25 -19.55
CA SER A 22 -30.02 43.11 -20.56
C SER A 22 -29.72 44.53 -20.05
N GLY A 23 -28.95 45.27 -20.85
CA GLY A 23 -28.51 46.64 -20.56
C GLY A 23 -27.20 46.71 -19.79
N SER A 24 -26.90 47.88 -19.24
CA SER A 24 -25.62 48.14 -18.58
C SER A 24 -25.59 47.83 -17.08
N LEU A 25 -24.37 47.65 -16.57
CA LEU A 25 -24.11 47.59 -15.13
C LEU A 25 -24.40 48.95 -14.47
N PRO A 26 -25.00 48.99 -13.28
CA PRO A 26 -25.22 50.23 -12.55
C PRO A 26 -23.91 50.98 -12.24
N ALA A 27 -23.94 52.31 -12.34
CA ALA A 27 -22.77 53.15 -12.09
C ALA A 27 -22.25 53.07 -10.65
N THR A 28 -23.16 52.81 -9.69
CA THR A 28 -22.87 52.74 -8.25
C THR A 28 -23.33 51.39 -7.68
N LYS A 29 -22.72 51.01 -6.55
CA LYS A 29 -23.14 49.88 -5.72
C LYS A 29 -22.92 50.19 -4.25
N SER A 30 -23.68 49.51 -3.39
CA SER A 30 -23.48 49.49 -1.95
C SER A 30 -22.05 49.02 -1.60
N PRO A 31 -21.39 49.63 -0.60
CA PRO A 31 -20.06 49.22 -0.17
C PRO A 31 -19.98 47.75 0.31
N LEU A 32 -21.08 47.22 0.88
CA LEU A 32 -21.11 45.84 1.38
C LEU A 32 -21.27 44.78 0.28
N LEU A 33 -21.70 45.19 -0.92
CA LEU A 33 -21.92 44.27 -2.03
C LEU A 33 -20.58 43.83 -2.64
N ALA A 34 -20.14 42.64 -2.28
CA ALA A 34 -18.80 42.14 -2.60
C ALA A 34 -18.78 40.91 -3.52
N ASN A 35 -19.91 40.21 -3.68
CA ASN A 35 -19.99 39.01 -4.53
C ASN A 35 -21.14 39.18 -5.52
N LEU A 36 -20.83 39.25 -6.81
CA LEU A 36 -21.80 39.49 -7.86
C LEU A 36 -21.60 38.49 -8.99
N ASP A 37 -22.59 37.65 -9.23
CA ASP A 37 -22.64 36.78 -10.39
C ASP A 37 -23.70 37.28 -11.36
N PHE A 38 -23.26 37.70 -12.54
CA PHE A 38 -24.12 38.10 -13.65
C PHE A 38 -23.82 37.28 -14.90
N SER A 39 -23.26 36.08 -14.73
CA SER A 39 -22.91 35.23 -15.85
C SER A 39 -24.15 34.79 -16.66
N TYR A 40 -23.99 34.48 -17.94
CA TYR A 40 -25.08 33.99 -18.81
C TYR A 40 -26.29 34.93 -18.88
N ASN A 41 -26.03 36.20 -19.15
CA ASN A 41 -27.04 37.22 -19.38
C ASN A 41 -26.79 37.89 -20.75
N HIS A 42 -27.39 39.05 -20.97
CA HIS A 42 -27.28 39.91 -22.15
C HIS A 42 -26.78 41.32 -21.77
N LEU A 43 -25.91 41.40 -20.76
CA LEU A 43 -25.39 42.68 -20.29
C LEU A 43 -24.32 43.21 -21.25
N SER A 44 -24.29 44.52 -21.41
CA SER A 44 -23.41 45.21 -22.34
C SER A 44 -23.06 46.63 -21.86
N GLY A 45 -22.27 47.37 -22.62
CA GLY A 45 -21.85 48.74 -22.27
C GLY A 45 -20.50 48.79 -21.55
N SER A 46 -20.24 49.90 -20.86
CA SER A 46 -18.96 50.15 -20.19
C SER A 46 -18.91 49.59 -18.76
N PHE A 47 -17.69 49.33 -18.29
CA PHE A 47 -17.46 48.87 -16.92
C PHE A 47 -17.44 50.05 -15.93
N PRO A 48 -18.28 50.04 -14.87
CA PRO A 48 -18.21 51.04 -13.81
C PRO A 48 -16.89 50.97 -13.04
N SER A 49 -16.48 52.06 -12.39
CA SER A 49 -15.22 52.12 -11.62
C SER A 49 -15.15 51.11 -10.47
N TRP A 50 -16.29 50.63 -9.98
CA TRP A 50 -16.31 49.69 -8.87
C TRP A 50 -15.88 48.27 -9.27
N VAL A 51 -15.83 47.90 -10.56
CA VAL A 51 -15.45 46.54 -10.97
C VAL A 51 -14.00 46.18 -10.62
N THR A 52 -13.15 47.18 -10.40
CA THR A 52 -11.73 47.03 -10.04
C THR A 52 -11.50 47.10 -8.52
N GLN A 53 -12.56 47.22 -7.72
CA GLN A 53 -12.43 47.29 -6.27
C GLN A 53 -11.74 46.03 -5.71
N LYS A 54 -10.81 46.24 -4.77
CA LYS A 54 -10.17 45.15 -4.03
C LYS A 54 -11.23 44.35 -3.28
N ASN A 55 -11.04 43.02 -3.23
CA ASN A 55 -11.94 42.06 -2.58
C ASN A 55 -13.33 41.90 -3.22
N LEU A 56 -13.53 42.39 -4.45
CA LEU A 56 -14.72 42.11 -5.24
C LEU A 56 -14.60 40.77 -5.95
N GLN A 57 -15.62 39.92 -5.82
CA GLN A 57 -15.81 38.72 -6.63
C GLN A 57 -16.89 39.01 -7.66
N LEU A 58 -16.52 39.03 -8.94
CA LEU A 58 -17.39 39.40 -10.03
C LEU A 58 -17.29 38.36 -11.16
N ASN A 59 -18.44 37.83 -11.56
CA ASN A 59 -18.55 36.91 -12.69
C ASN A 59 -19.41 37.51 -13.80
N LEU A 60 -18.80 37.75 -14.97
CA LEU A 60 -19.43 38.34 -16.16
C LEU A 60 -19.36 37.42 -17.39
N VAL A 61 -19.08 36.13 -17.20
CA VAL A 61 -19.00 35.16 -18.29
C VAL A 61 -20.30 35.10 -19.09
N ALA A 62 -20.23 34.89 -20.40
CA ALA A 62 -21.35 34.75 -21.32
C ALA A 62 -22.32 35.95 -21.31
N ASN A 63 -21.77 37.16 -21.44
CA ASN A 63 -22.50 38.41 -21.68
C ASN A 63 -22.12 39.01 -23.05
N ASP A 64 -22.64 40.21 -23.34
CA ASP A 64 -22.49 40.92 -24.62
C ASP A 64 -21.54 42.13 -24.49
N PHE A 65 -20.52 42.05 -23.61
CA PHE A 65 -19.53 43.11 -23.46
C PHE A 65 -18.51 43.10 -24.60
N VAL A 66 -18.18 44.29 -25.11
CA VAL A 66 -17.09 44.47 -26.08
C VAL A 66 -15.81 44.77 -25.31
N ILE A 67 -14.89 43.80 -25.29
CA ILE A 67 -13.62 43.89 -24.56
C ILE A 67 -12.50 44.00 -25.59
N ASP A 68 -11.99 45.22 -25.77
CA ASP A 68 -10.85 45.52 -26.63
C ASP A 68 -9.55 45.68 -25.82
N SER A 69 -8.44 45.97 -26.50
CA SER A 69 -7.13 46.17 -25.88
C SER A 69 -7.06 47.35 -24.90
N SER A 70 -8.01 48.29 -24.93
CA SER A 70 -8.06 49.45 -24.04
C SER A 70 -8.72 49.15 -22.69
N ASN A 71 -9.66 48.19 -22.66
CA ASN A 71 -10.36 47.74 -21.44
C ASN A 71 -9.77 46.46 -20.82
N ASN A 72 -8.75 45.87 -21.44
CA ASN A 72 -8.16 44.58 -21.05
C ASN A 72 -7.43 44.62 -19.68
N SER A 73 -7.16 45.82 -19.14
CA SER A 73 -6.48 46.03 -17.86
C SER A 73 -7.42 46.05 -16.64
N VAL A 74 -8.75 46.09 -16.86
CA VAL A 74 -9.75 46.34 -15.82
C VAL A 74 -10.23 45.04 -15.16
N LEU A 75 -10.20 43.92 -15.86
CA LEU A 75 -10.78 42.64 -15.41
C LEU A 75 -9.78 41.49 -15.55
N PRO A 76 -9.99 40.37 -14.82
CA PRO A 76 -9.15 39.18 -14.95
C PRO A 76 -9.02 38.71 -16.41
N PHE A 77 -7.81 38.31 -16.77
CA PHE A 77 -7.41 37.88 -18.12
C PHE A 77 -8.39 36.85 -18.72
N GLY A 78 -8.62 36.97 -20.03
CA GLY A 78 -9.39 36.00 -20.81
C GLY A 78 -10.91 36.16 -20.78
N LEU A 79 -11.46 37.19 -20.12
CA LEU A 79 -12.91 37.44 -20.14
C LEU A 79 -13.45 37.67 -21.56
N ASN A 80 -12.65 38.29 -22.43
CA ASN A 80 -12.96 38.47 -23.84
C ASN A 80 -13.25 37.12 -24.54
N CYS A 81 -12.54 36.05 -24.17
CA CYS A 81 -12.79 34.71 -24.69
C CYS A 81 -14.08 34.06 -24.16
N LEU A 82 -14.52 34.49 -22.98
CA LEU A 82 -15.69 33.96 -22.30
C LEU A 82 -16.95 34.82 -22.52
N GLN A 83 -16.91 35.85 -23.36
CA GLN A 83 -18.12 36.56 -23.79
C GLN A 83 -18.94 35.72 -24.77
N ARG A 84 -20.22 36.06 -24.92
CA ARG A 84 -21.12 35.40 -25.85
C ARG A 84 -20.54 35.44 -27.27
N ASN A 85 -20.72 34.36 -28.02
CA ASN A 85 -20.13 34.15 -29.36
C ASN A 85 -18.60 34.07 -29.41
N THR A 86 -17.93 33.98 -28.25
CA THR A 86 -16.54 33.50 -28.12
C THR A 86 -15.55 34.20 -29.06
N PRO A 87 -15.44 35.54 -29.00
CA PRO A 87 -14.79 36.34 -30.05
C PRO A 87 -13.27 36.13 -30.17
N CYS A 88 -12.60 35.54 -29.18
CA CYS A 88 -11.13 35.47 -29.17
C CYS A 88 -10.52 34.35 -30.04
N SER A 89 -11.30 33.35 -30.44
CA SER A 89 -10.80 32.22 -31.24
C SER A 89 -11.76 31.78 -32.34
N LEU A 90 -12.76 32.64 -32.64
CA LEU A 90 -13.77 32.35 -33.65
C LEU A 90 -13.12 32.31 -35.04
N GLY A 91 -13.10 31.13 -35.67
CA GLY A 91 -12.54 30.94 -37.01
C GLY A 91 -11.04 30.67 -37.08
N SER A 92 -10.34 30.69 -35.94
CA SER A 92 -8.90 30.42 -35.85
C SER A 92 -8.60 29.41 -34.73
N PRO A 93 -8.93 28.12 -34.92
CA PRO A 93 -8.62 27.09 -33.94
C PRO A 93 -7.11 26.99 -33.75
N HIS A 94 -6.68 26.77 -32.52
CA HIS A 94 -5.28 26.58 -32.18
C HIS A 94 -5.06 25.37 -31.28
N SER A 95 -6.12 24.64 -30.91
CA SER A 95 -6.03 23.34 -30.24
C SER A 95 -6.96 22.31 -30.87
N SER A 96 -6.50 21.05 -30.89
CA SER A 96 -7.29 19.91 -31.33
C SER A 96 -7.76 19.02 -30.19
N SER A 97 -7.28 19.24 -28.97
CA SER A 97 -7.70 18.49 -27.78
C SER A 97 -7.62 19.33 -26.51
N LEU A 98 -8.25 18.85 -25.44
CA LEU A 98 -8.23 19.48 -24.12
C LEU A 98 -8.10 18.41 -23.06
N ALA A 99 -7.30 18.67 -22.02
CA ALA A 99 -7.30 17.89 -20.79
C ALA A 99 -6.96 18.79 -19.60
N VAL A 100 -7.72 18.68 -18.51
CA VAL A 100 -7.59 19.53 -17.32
C VAL A 100 -7.62 18.68 -16.06
N ASP A 101 -6.60 18.85 -15.21
CA ASP A 101 -6.50 18.30 -13.85
C ASP A 101 -7.19 19.27 -12.87
N CYS A 102 -8.43 18.97 -12.52
CA CYS A 102 -9.35 19.87 -11.85
C CYS A 102 -8.98 20.02 -10.36
N GLY A 103 -8.46 21.19 -9.99
CA GLY A 103 -7.91 21.44 -8.65
C GLY A 103 -6.44 21.06 -8.50
N GLY A 104 -5.81 20.53 -9.55
CA GLY A 104 -4.40 20.15 -9.56
C GLY A 104 -3.46 21.33 -9.67
N SER A 105 -2.24 21.20 -9.11
CA SER A 105 -1.22 22.25 -9.09
C SER A 105 -0.13 22.11 -10.16
N ARG A 106 -0.12 21.01 -10.89
CA ARG A 106 0.89 20.70 -11.90
C ARG A 106 0.28 19.93 -13.07
N THR A 107 0.89 20.06 -14.25
CA THR A 107 0.49 19.27 -15.41
C THR A 107 0.81 17.79 -15.18
N ILE A 108 -0.14 16.90 -15.45
CA ILE A 108 0.01 15.45 -15.29
C ILE A 108 -0.17 14.77 -16.66
N SER A 109 0.72 13.82 -16.98
CA SER A 109 0.54 12.94 -18.13
C SER A 109 -0.35 11.77 -17.73
N GLY A 110 -1.48 11.60 -18.42
CA GLY A 110 -2.40 10.48 -18.20
C GLY A 110 -2.02 9.24 -19.01
N SER A 111 -2.55 8.09 -18.59
CA SER A 111 -2.41 6.80 -19.31
C SER A 111 -3.04 6.82 -20.71
N ASP A 112 -3.89 7.80 -21.01
CA ASP A 112 -4.49 8.09 -22.31
C ASP A 112 -3.59 8.94 -23.23
N ASN A 113 -2.33 9.19 -22.83
CA ASN A 113 -1.38 10.11 -23.48
C ASN A 113 -1.83 11.57 -23.50
N ALA A 114 -2.91 11.94 -22.78
CA ALA A 114 -3.32 13.32 -22.66
C ALA A 114 -2.48 14.04 -21.59
N MET A 115 -2.11 15.29 -21.89
CA MET A 115 -1.44 16.17 -20.93
C MET A 115 -2.47 17.02 -20.20
N TYR A 116 -2.84 16.60 -18.99
CA TYR A 116 -3.81 17.27 -18.15
C TYR A 116 -3.21 18.55 -17.57
N GLN A 117 -3.70 19.70 -18.01
CA GLN A 117 -3.23 21.01 -17.54
C GLN A 117 -3.75 21.31 -16.13
N ALA A 118 -2.91 21.91 -15.31
CA ALA A 118 -3.23 22.23 -13.93
C ALA A 118 -4.35 23.28 -13.82
N ASP A 119 -5.38 22.99 -13.04
CA ASP A 119 -6.37 23.98 -12.60
C ASP A 119 -6.18 24.31 -11.11
N ASN A 120 -5.22 25.19 -10.83
CA ASN A 120 -4.93 25.70 -9.49
C ASN A 120 -5.56 27.08 -9.22
N ALA A 121 -6.55 27.47 -10.04
CA ALA A 121 -7.17 28.77 -9.95
C ALA A 121 -7.83 28.99 -8.57
N ASN A 122 -7.53 30.12 -7.95
CA ASN A 122 -8.17 30.54 -6.71
C ASN A 122 -9.54 31.15 -7.01
N LEU A 123 -10.54 30.29 -7.19
CA LEU A 123 -11.92 30.68 -7.46
C LEU A 123 -12.67 30.98 -6.16
N GLY A 124 -13.49 32.03 -6.21
CA GLY A 124 -14.46 32.38 -5.18
C GLY A 124 -15.90 32.10 -5.61
N ALA A 125 -16.83 32.53 -4.77
CA ALA A 125 -18.28 32.38 -4.92
C ALA A 125 -18.84 32.97 -6.21
N ALA A 126 -18.19 33.98 -6.80
CA ALA A 126 -18.54 34.51 -8.12
C ALA A 126 -17.26 34.86 -8.88
N SER A 127 -16.73 33.91 -9.65
CA SER A 127 -15.44 34.10 -10.30
C SER A 127 -15.28 33.25 -11.56
N TYR A 128 -14.29 33.63 -12.37
CA TYR A 128 -13.81 32.86 -13.49
C TYR A 128 -12.29 32.93 -13.57
N TYR A 129 -11.71 32.00 -14.31
CA TYR A 129 -10.29 31.94 -14.62
C TYR A 129 -10.12 31.41 -16.03
N VAL A 130 -9.11 31.91 -16.75
CA VAL A 130 -8.70 31.41 -18.06
C VAL A 130 -7.22 31.07 -17.98
N GLY A 131 -6.87 29.83 -18.36
CA GLY A 131 -5.53 29.30 -18.23
C GLY A 131 -4.67 29.49 -19.48
N GLY A 132 -3.37 29.73 -19.29
CA GLY A 132 -2.35 29.70 -20.35
C GLY A 132 -2.54 30.73 -21.47
N ALA A 133 -2.10 30.39 -22.69
CA ALA A 133 -2.70 30.94 -23.91
C ALA A 133 -4.11 30.34 -23.97
N PRO A 134 -5.20 31.11 -24.11
CA PRO A 134 -6.55 30.73 -23.70
C PRO A 134 -7.08 29.44 -24.38
N ILE A 135 -6.69 28.27 -23.88
CA ILE A 135 -7.12 26.93 -24.35
C ILE A 135 -8.30 26.46 -23.52
N TRP A 136 -8.37 26.86 -22.25
CA TRP A 136 -9.46 26.51 -21.38
C TRP A 136 -9.73 27.58 -20.33
N GLY A 137 -10.94 27.54 -19.79
CA GLY A 137 -11.33 28.36 -18.66
C GLY A 137 -12.24 27.61 -17.71
N VAL A 138 -12.43 28.17 -16.53
CA VAL A 138 -13.31 27.66 -15.50
C VAL A 138 -14.09 28.82 -14.88
N SER A 139 -15.35 28.59 -14.53
CA SER A 139 -16.17 29.54 -13.79
C SER A 139 -16.88 28.83 -12.66
N SER A 140 -16.90 29.46 -11.48
CA SER A 140 -17.63 28.98 -10.32
C SER A 140 -18.59 30.06 -9.84
N SER A 141 -19.82 29.64 -9.54
CA SER A 141 -20.82 30.51 -8.93
C SER A 141 -21.57 29.81 -7.80
N GLY A 142 -21.99 30.62 -6.82
CA GLY A 142 -22.80 30.22 -5.68
C GLY A 142 -22.06 30.39 -4.36
N ARG A 143 -22.86 30.57 -3.30
CA ARG A 143 -22.40 30.52 -1.91
C ARG A 143 -23.48 29.80 -1.11
N PHE A 144 -23.13 28.67 -0.51
CA PHE A 144 -24.08 27.83 0.21
C PHE A 144 -23.40 27.17 1.41
N MET A 145 -23.61 27.74 2.59
CA MET A 145 -23.00 27.26 3.84
C MET A 145 -21.46 27.10 3.74
N ASP A 146 -20.83 27.95 2.92
CA ASP A 146 -19.38 27.99 2.74
C ASP A 146 -18.67 28.21 4.08
N PRO A 147 -17.63 27.41 4.41
CA PRO A 147 -16.80 27.69 5.56
C PRO A 147 -16.07 29.04 5.38
N PRO A 148 -15.80 29.80 6.46
CA PRO A 148 -15.20 31.14 6.39
C PRO A 148 -13.88 31.22 5.62
N ASN A 149 -13.09 30.14 5.61
CA ASN A 149 -11.81 29.99 4.92
C ASN A 149 -11.77 28.74 4.02
N GLY A 150 -12.93 28.32 3.51
CA GLY A 150 -13.00 27.08 2.74
C GLY A 150 -12.34 27.18 1.36
N SER A 151 -11.79 26.06 0.90
CA SER A 151 -11.21 25.90 -0.43
C SER A 151 -12.20 25.22 -1.37
N TYR A 152 -12.31 25.73 -2.60
CA TYR A 152 -13.10 25.08 -3.67
C TYR A 152 -12.34 23.91 -4.32
N ILE A 153 -11.28 23.44 -3.68
CA ILE A 153 -10.48 22.27 -4.04
C ILE A 153 -10.44 21.34 -2.84
N ILE A 154 -10.82 20.08 -3.04
CA ILE A 154 -10.63 19.00 -2.08
C ILE A 154 -9.40 18.20 -2.44
N TYR A 155 -8.66 17.72 -1.43
CA TYR A 155 -7.45 16.93 -1.58
C TYR A 155 -7.49 15.66 -0.71
N SER A 156 -6.91 14.58 -1.22
CA SER A 156 -6.60 13.38 -0.45
C SER A 156 -5.38 12.68 -1.02
N SER A 157 -4.52 12.20 -0.11
CA SER A 157 -3.36 11.37 -0.44
C SER A 157 -3.68 9.88 -0.56
N ARG A 158 -4.96 9.48 -0.40
CA ARG A 158 -5.36 8.07 -0.53
C ARG A 158 -5.27 7.58 -1.98
N GLN A 159 -5.09 6.28 -2.11
CA GLN A 159 -5.08 5.62 -3.41
C GLN A 159 -6.51 5.48 -3.93
N PHE A 160 -6.71 5.87 -5.19
CA PHE A 160 -7.99 5.73 -5.87
C PHE A 160 -8.03 4.41 -6.65
N GLN A 161 -9.17 3.71 -6.54
CA GLN A 161 -9.43 2.44 -7.22
C GLN A 161 -10.02 2.68 -8.62
N ASN A 162 -9.93 1.67 -9.48
CA ASN A 162 -10.46 1.69 -10.86
C ASN A 162 -9.77 2.74 -11.78
N THR A 163 -8.50 3.01 -11.53
CA THR A 163 -7.68 3.91 -12.35
C THR A 163 -6.20 3.52 -12.30
N LEU A 164 -5.47 3.76 -13.39
CA LEU A 164 -4.01 3.74 -13.43
C LEU A 164 -3.42 5.12 -13.10
N ASP A 165 -4.24 6.18 -13.21
CA ASP A 165 -3.84 7.57 -13.08
C ASP A 165 -4.22 8.13 -11.71
N SER A 166 -3.83 7.47 -10.62
CA SER A 166 -4.25 7.86 -9.26
C SER A 166 -3.87 9.31 -8.90
N GLY A 167 -2.86 9.89 -9.57
CA GLY A 167 -2.47 11.29 -9.39
C GLY A 167 -3.56 12.29 -9.77
N LEU A 168 -4.33 12.04 -10.83
CA LEU A 168 -5.42 12.91 -11.30
C LEU A 168 -6.60 12.99 -10.32
N PHE A 169 -6.69 12.03 -9.40
CA PHE A 169 -7.81 11.94 -8.44
C PHE A 169 -7.42 12.41 -7.05
N GLN A 170 -6.16 12.78 -6.82
CA GLN A 170 -5.73 13.34 -5.53
C GLN A 170 -6.42 14.66 -5.21
N THR A 171 -6.85 15.38 -6.24
CA THR A 171 -7.62 16.62 -6.14
C THR A 171 -8.95 16.52 -6.87
N ALA A 172 -9.91 17.34 -6.44
CA ALA A 172 -11.10 17.64 -7.22
C ALA A 172 -11.52 19.09 -7.00
N ARG A 173 -11.96 19.76 -8.07
CA ARG A 173 -12.60 21.06 -7.96
C ARG A 173 -14.07 20.88 -7.57
N MET A 174 -14.51 21.67 -6.60
CA MET A 174 -15.88 21.72 -6.11
C MET A 174 -16.50 23.10 -6.38
N SER A 175 -17.83 23.17 -6.36
CA SER A 175 -18.55 24.44 -6.32
C SER A 175 -19.76 24.35 -5.38
N PRO A 176 -20.17 25.45 -4.74
CA PRO A 176 -21.41 25.50 -3.96
C PRO A 176 -22.69 25.48 -4.80
N SER A 177 -22.64 25.70 -6.12
CA SER A 177 -23.85 25.65 -6.97
C SER A 177 -23.53 25.28 -8.41
N SER A 178 -22.76 26.11 -9.11
CA SER A 178 -22.48 25.90 -10.53
C SER A 178 -20.99 25.95 -10.80
N LEU A 179 -20.49 24.89 -11.45
CA LEU A 179 -19.13 24.77 -11.93
C LEU A 179 -19.15 24.58 -13.43
N ARG A 180 -18.46 25.44 -14.16
CA ARG A 180 -18.37 25.40 -15.61
C ARG A 180 -16.94 25.34 -16.07
N TYR A 181 -16.66 24.48 -17.04
CA TYR A 181 -15.40 24.42 -17.76
C TYR A 181 -15.63 24.73 -19.23
N TYR A 182 -14.65 25.41 -19.82
CA TYR A 182 -14.67 25.87 -21.18
C TYR A 182 -13.46 25.32 -21.93
N GLY A 183 -13.68 24.72 -23.09
CA GLY A 183 -12.65 24.53 -24.10
C GLY A 183 -12.69 25.69 -25.08
N LEU A 184 -11.57 26.37 -25.26
CA LEU A 184 -11.42 27.58 -26.05
C LEU A 184 -10.51 27.30 -27.23
N GLY A 185 -10.89 27.77 -28.43
CA GLY A 185 -10.07 27.61 -29.63
C GLY A 185 -9.92 26.18 -30.12
N LEU A 186 -10.85 25.29 -29.76
CA LEU A 186 -10.90 23.91 -30.25
C LEU A 186 -11.29 23.88 -31.74
N GLU A 187 -10.74 22.96 -32.53
CA GLU A 187 -11.22 22.73 -33.90
C GLU A 187 -12.70 22.33 -33.91
N ASN A 188 -13.47 22.76 -34.92
CA ASN A 188 -14.88 22.40 -34.99
C ASN A 188 -15.01 20.94 -35.42
N GLY A 189 -15.83 20.17 -34.72
CA GLY A 189 -16.03 18.76 -35.02
C GLY A 189 -16.63 18.02 -33.84
N ASN A 190 -16.77 16.70 -33.97
CA ASN A 190 -17.26 15.87 -32.88
C ASN A 190 -16.11 15.48 -31.96
N TYR A 191 -16.32 15.67 -30.66
CA TYR A 191 -15.37 15.33 -29.61
C TYR A 191 -15.95 14.26 -28.69
N THR A 192 -15.10 13.34 -28.25
CA THR A 192 -15.38 12.50 -27.08
C THR A 192 -14.94 13.26 -25.83
N VAL A 193 -15.92 13.76 -25.09
CA VAL A 193 -15.73 14.42 -23.81
C VAL A 193 -15.76 13.38 -22.70
N THR A 194 -14.66 13.22 -21.99
CA THR A 194 -14.53 12.34 -20.82
C THR A 194 -14.52 13.19 -19.55
N LEU A 195 -15.50 12.95 -18.67
CA LEU A 195 -15.58 13.54 -17.33
C LEU A 195 -15.21 12.47 -16.29
N GLN A 196 -14.29 12.81 -15.38
CA GLN A 196 -13.74 11.88 -14.40
C GLN A 196 -14.01 12.38 -12.99
N PHE A 197 -14.65 11.52 -12.20
CA PHE A 197 -15.16 11.84 -10.87
C PHE A 197 -14.65 10.82 -9.85
N ALA A 198 -14.47 11.26 -8.61
CA ALA A 198 -14.35 10.37 -7.47
C ALA A 198 -14.89 11.08 -6.22
N GLU A 199 -15.61 10.35 -5.37
CA GLU A 199 -16.06 10.87 -4.08
C GLU A 199 -14.98 10.62 -3.02
N PHE A 200 -14.72 11.63 -2.18
CA PHE A 200 -13.73 11.57 -1.10
C PHE A 200 -14.41 11.10 0.20
N ASP A 201 -13.66 10.62 1.19
CA ASP A 201 -14.27 10.20 2.46
C ASP A 201 -15.02 11.36 3.14
N SER A 202 -16.28 11.10 3.49
CA SER A 202 -17.04 11.97 4.36
C SER A 202 -16.49 11.86 5.79
N PRO A 203 -16.38 12.97 6.56
CA PRO A 203 -15.79 12.96 7.89
C PRO A 203 -16.57 12.18 8.98
N ASP A 204 -17.64 11.44 8.64
CA ASP A 204 -18.39 10.64 9.61
C ASP A 204 -18.38 9.13 9.24
N PRO A 205 -17.51 8.33 9.87
CA PRO A 205 -17.48 6.87 9.74
C PRO A 205 -18.74 6.16 10.28
N GLN A 206 -19.64 6.85 11.01
CA GLN A 206 -20.89 6.30 11.57
C GLN A 206 -22.16 6.73 10.79
N ALA A 207 -22.01 7.19 9.54
CA ALA A 207 -23.00 7.89 8.72
C ALA A 207 -24.25 7.12 8.22
N TRP A 208 -24.89 6.27 9.01
CA TRP A 208 -26.32 5.95 8.75
C TRP A 208 -27.24 7.16 9.02
N LYS A 209 -26.74 8.18 9.73
CA LYS A 209 -27.40 9.47 9.99
C LYS A 209 -27.10 10.57 8.96
N SER A 210 -25.98 10.51 8.23
CA SER A 210 -25.65 11.54 7.23
C SER A 210 -26.38 11.25 5.92
N ARG A 211 -27.45 12.01 5.66
CA ARG A 211 -28.14 12.03 4.36
C ARG A 211 -27.47 12.96 3.34
N ALA A 212 -26.29 13.52 3.64
CA ALA A 212 -25.63 14.47 2.75
C ALA A 212 -25.11 13.75 1.50
N ARG A 213 -25.81 13.93 0.37
CA ARG A 213 -25.42 13.42 -0.94
C ARG A 213 -25.10 14.56 -1.87
N ARG A 214 -24.05 14.38 -2.67
CA ARG A 214 -23.68 15.27 -3.75
C ARG A 214 -24.42 14.85 -5.02
N VAL A 215 -25.48 15.56 -5.37
CA VAL A 215 -26.38 15.18 -6.46
C VAL A 215 -26.60 16.34 -7.42
N PHE A 216 -25.92 16.35 -8.57
CA PHE A 216 -25.93 17.46 -9.52
C PHE A 216 -26.29 17.01 -10.94
N ASP A 217 -26.71 17.94 -11.78
CA ASP A 217 -26.97 17.70 -13.20
C ASP A 217 -25.70 17.95 -14.02
N ILE A 218 -25.52 17.21 -15.12
CA ILE A 218 -24.42 17.40 -16.08
C ILE A 218 -25.00 17.91 -17.40
N TYR A 219 -24.50 19.06 -17.85
CA TYR A 219 -24.84 19.65 -19.14
C TYR A 219 -23.58 19.75 -20.01
N LEU A 220 -23.73 19.46 -21.30
CA LEU A 220 -22.68 19.63 -22.31
C LEU A 220 -23.25 20.43 -23.47
N GLN A 221 -22.62 21.58 -23.80
CA GLN A 221 -23.14 22.54 -24.78
C GLN A 221 -24.59 22.95 -24.50
N GLY A 222 -24.95 23.15 -23.23
CA GLY A 222 -26.31 23.52 -22.81
C GLY A 222 -27.32 22.36 -22.74
N GLU A 223 -27.02 21.20 -23.33
CA GLU A 223 -27.90 20.01 -23.30
C GLU A 223 -27.68 19.19 -22.04
N ARG A 224 -28.76 18.85 -21.31
CA ARG A 224 -28.67 18.01 -20.11
C ARG A 224 -28.39 16.56 -20.48
N ARG A 225 -27.23 16.05 -20.09
CA ARG A 225 -26.80 14.67 -20.33
C ARG A 225 -27.12 13.72 -19.19
N GLU A 226 -27.01 14.20 -17.95
CA GLU A 226 -27.36 13.43 -16.75
C GLU A 226 -28.20 14.31 -15.83
N GLN A 227 -29.25 13.73 -15.26
CA GLN A 227 -30.09 14.37 -14.26
C GLN A 227 -29.87 13.68 -12.91
N ASN A 228 -29.65 14.47 -11.86
CA ASN A 228 -29.41 13.98 -10.50
C ASN A 228 -28.24 12.96 -10.42
N PHE A 229 -27.13 13.26 -11.10
CA PHE A 229 -25.93 12.43 -11.04
C PHE A 229 -25.33 12.43 -9.63
N ASP A 230 -25.10 11.23 -9.11
CA ASP A 230 -24.53 10.97 -7.78
C ASP A 230 -23.27 10.11 -7.96
N ILE A 231 -22.11 10.72 -7.67
CA ILE A 231 -20.78 10.10 -7.87
C ILE A 231 -20.66 8.81 -7.04
N ARG A 232 -21.06 8.87 -5.76
CA ARG A 232 -20.96 7.73 -4.84
C ARG A 232 -21.88 6.61 -5.26
N LYS A 233 -23.10 6.92 -5.72
CA LYS A 233 -24.02 5.91 -6.26
C LYS A 233 -23.44 5.25 -7.51
N ALA A 234 -22.87 6.03 -8.43
CA ALA A 234 -22.22 5.51 -9.63
C ALA A 234 -20.98 4.64 -9.32
N ALA A 235 -20.31 4.90 -8.19
CA ALA A 235 -19.19 4.12 -7.67
C ALA A 235 -19.60 2.86 -6.88
N GLY A 236 -20.89 2.48 -6.87
CA GLY A 236 -21.38 1.33 -6.09
C GLY A 236 -21.39 1.56 -4.58
N GLY A 237 -21.55 2.81 -4.14
CA GLY A 237 -21.65 3.21 -2.73
C GLY A 237 -20.31 3.50 -2.03
N LYS A 238 -19.18 3.37 -2.75
CA LYS A 238 -17.82 3.46 -2.22
C LYS A 238 -17.18 4.84 -2.45
N SER A 239 -16.40 5.32 -1.50
CA SER A 239 -15.46 6.45 -1.66
C SER A 239 -14.17 5.98 -2.35
N PHE A 240 -13.41 6.91 -2.92
CA PHE A 240 -12.12 6.66 -3.59
C PHE A 240 -12.18 5.69 -4.77
N VAL A 241 -13.35 5.55 -5.39
CA VAL A 241 -13.53 4.75 -6.60
C VAL A 241 -13.81 5.71 -7.76
N VAL A 242 -13.02 5.58 -8.82
CA VAL A 242 -13.14 6.43 -10.01
C VAL A 242 -14.37 6.06 -10.84
N VAL A 243 -15.13 7.09 -11.23
CA VAL A 243 -16.27 7.03 -12.14
C VAL A 243 -15.95 7.88 -13.37
N LYS A 244 -15.96 7.26 -14.55
CA LYS A 244 -15.77 7.95 -15.83
C LYS A 244 -17.09 8.01 -16.59
N LYS A 245 -17.36 9.17 -17.20
CA LYS A 245 -18.52 9.40 -18.08
C LYS A 245 -18.03 9.95 -19.41
N GLN A 246 -18.49 9.34 -20.51
CA GLN A 246 -18.07 9.71 -21.86
C GLN A 246 -19.27 10.11 -22.70
N TYR A 247 -19.13 11.20 -23.44
CA TYR A 247 -20.17 11.74 -24.29
C TYR A 247 -19.58 12.24 -25.59
N VAL A 248 -20.27 12.00 -26.71
CA VAL A 248 -19.91 12.61 -28.00
C VAL A 248 -20.67 13.92 -28.14
N VAL A 249 -19.93 15.00 -28.35
CA VAL A 249 -20.47 16.37 -28.37
C VAL A 249 -19.90 17.14 -29.55
N PRO A 250 -20.73 17.88 -30.31
CA PRO A 250 -20.23 18.77 -31.35
C PRO A 250 -19.62 20.02 -30.73
N VAL A 251 -18.38 20.31 -31.10
CA VAL A 251 -17.74 21.61 -30.88
C VAL A 251 -18.06 22.49 -32.08
N VAL A 252 -18.73 23.62 -31.81
CA VAL A 252 -19.09 24.64 -32.79
C VAL A 252 -18.54 25.98 -32.33
N LYS A 253 -18.22 26.86 -33.28
CA LYS A 253 -17.63 28.19 -33.00
C LYS A 253 -16.35 28.10 -32.14
N ASN A 254 -15.61 26.99 -32.28
CA ASN A 254 -14.37 26.72 -31.57
C ASN A 254 -14.50 26.71 -30.03
N PHE A 255 -15.68 26.36 -29.53
CA PHE A 255 -16.02 26.44 -28.11
C PHE A 255 -16.69 25.17 -27.61
N LEU A 256 -16.28 24.73 -26.43
CA LEU A 256 -16.88 23.62 -25.69
C LEU A 256 -17.30 24.09 -24.31
N GLU A 257 -18.57 23.94 -23.95
CA GLU A 257 -19.05 24.16 -22.58
C GLU A 257 -19.37 22.84 -21.87
N ILE A 258 -18.84 22.69 -20.66
CA ILE A 258 -19.19 21.66 -19.69
C ILE A 258 -19.77 22.38 -18.47
N HIS A 259 -20.99 22.05 -18.06
CA HIS A 259 -21.64 22.68 -16.92
C HIS A 259 -22.15 21.62 -15.94
N LEU A 260 -21.62 21.66 -14.71
CA LEU A 260 -22.07 20.86 -13.59
C LEU A 260 -22.91 21.76 -12.68
N PHE A 261 -24.18 21.41 -12.49
CA PHE A 261 -25.15 22.28 -11.83
C PHE A 261 -25.83 21.61 -10.66
N TRP A 262 -25.79 22.27 -9.50
CA TRP A 262 -26.45 21.81 -8.29
C TRP A 262 -27.50 22.80 -7.81
N ALA A 263 -28.76 22.36 -7.82
CA ALA A 263 -29.90 23.15 -7.38
C ALA A 263 -30.25 22.95 -5.89
N GLY A 264 -29.32 22.48 -5.05
CA GLY A 264 -29.60 22.20 -3.63
C GLY A 264 -30.17 20.79 -3.34
N LYS A 265 -30.21 19.89 -4.33
CA LYS A 265 -30.78 18.54 -4.17
C LYS A 265 -29.85 17.60 -3.40
N GLY A 266 -30.43 16.67 -2.64
CA GLY A 266 -29.67 15.59 -1.99
C GLY A 266 -29.19 15.87 -0.56
N THR A 267 -29.50 17.05 -0.01
CA THR A 267 -29.07 17.45 1.34
C THR A 267 -30.26 18.04 2.11
N CYS A 268 -30.99 17.18 2.84
CA CYS A 268 -32.14 17.61 3.65
C CYS A 268 -31.72 18.09 5.06
N CYS A 269 -30.60 17.59 5.57
CA CYS A 269 -30.05 17.96 6.87
C CYS A 269 -28.53 17.93 6.76
N ILE A 270 -27.91 19.11 6.77
CA ILE A 270 -26.46 19.25 6.61
C ILE A 270 -25.84 19.41 8.00
N PRO A 271 -24.99 18.47 8.45
CA PRO A 271 -24.46 18.49 9.81
C PRO A 271 -23.40 19.59 10.05
N THR A 272 -22.70 20.03 8.99
CA THR A 272 -21.60 21.02 9.09
C THR A 272 -21.48 21.88 7.83
N GLN A 273 -20.92 23.09 7.97
CA GLN A 273 -20.57 23.95 6.83
C GLN A 273 -19.58 23.25 5.88
N GLY A 274 -19.77 23.41 4.58
CA GLY A 274 -18.99 22.71 3.57
C GLY A 274 -19.56 22.83 2.16
N TYR A 275 -18.84 22.27 1.19
CA TYR A 275 -19.19 22.34 -0.24
C TYR A 275 -19.91 21.07 -0.68
N TYR A 276 -21.21 21.16 -0.94
CA TYR A 276 -22.06 20.01 -1.28
C TYR A 276 -22.59 20.01 -2.73
N GLY A 277 -22.18 20.99 -3.57
CA GLY A 277 -22.56 21.09 -4.98
C GLY A 277 -21.75 20.18 -5.92
N PRO A 278 -21.49 20.50 -7.19
CA PRO A 278 -20.74 19.59 -8.06
C PRO A 278 -19.27 19.41 -7.62
N ALA A 279 -18.67 18.28 -7.99
CA ALA A 279 -17.24 18.01 -7.84
C ALA A 279 -16.72 17.25 -9.06
N ILE A 280 -15.50 17.53 -9.52
CA ILE A 280 -14.85 16.86 -10.65
C ILE A 280 -13.32 16.80 -10.46
N SER A 281 -12.70 15.67 -10.78
CA SER A 281 -11.25 15.45 -10.63
C SER A 281 -10.48 15.74 -11.91
N ALA A 282 -11.00 15.30 -13.05
CA ALA A 282 -10.38 15.58 -14.33
C ALA A 282 -11.41 15.60 -15.46
N LEU A 283 -11.08 16.30 -16.54
CA LEU A 283 -11.84 16.25 -17.79
C LEU A 283 -10.91 16.23 -18.98
N SER A 284 -11.37 15.64 -20.08
CA SER A 284 -10.68 15.72 -21.37
C SER A 284 -11.68 15.75 -22.53
N ALA A 285 -11.26 16.33 -23.64
CA ALA A 285 -11.99 16.32 -24.91
C ALA A 285 -11.01 15.91 -26.01
N THR A 286 -11.27 14.76 -26.62
CA THR A 286 -10.48 14.22 -27.73
C THR A 286 -11.28 14.26 -29.02
N PRO A 287 -10.67 14.66 -30.15
CA PRO A 287 -11.37 14.78 -31.42
C PRO A 287 -11.67 13.38 -31.98
N ASN A 288 -12.87 13.19 -32.53
CA ASN A 288 -13.27 11.96 -33.24
C ASN A 288 -13.02 12.09 -34.76
N PHE A 289 -12.10 12.96 -35.15
CA PHE A 289 -11.72 13.28 -36.51
C PHE A 289 -10.21 13.52 -36.57
N ILE A 290 -9.64 13.53 -37.77
CA ILE A 290 -8.22 13.84 -37.97
C ILE A 290 -8.04 15.35 -37.85
N PRO A 291 -7.33 15.86 -36.82
CA PRO A 291 -7.21 17.29 -36.63
C PRO A 291 -6.37 17.94 -37.71
N THR A 292 -6.75 19.14 -38.14
CA THR A 292 -5.96 19.95 -39.07
C THR A 292 -5.04 20.91 -38.33
N VAL A 293 -5.30 21.16 -37.04
CA VAL A 293 -4.44 21.98 -36.16
C VAL A 293 -3.60 21.10 -35.23
N HIS A 294 -2.28 21.30 -35.31
CA HIS A 294 -1.33 20.73 -34.36
C HIS A 294 -1.06 21.75 -33.25
N TYR A 295 -1.61 21.52 -32.06
CA TYR A 295 -1.07 22.14 -30.85
C TYR A 295 -0.07 21.18 -30.23
N SER A 296 1.21 21.42 -30.49
CA SER A 296 2.26 20.98 -29.60
C SER A 296 2.17 21.84 -28.35
N VAL A 297 1.58 21.31 -27.26
CA VAL A 297 2.07 21.71 -25.93
C VAL A 297 3.57 21.55 -26.02
N ASP A 298 4.36 22.60 -25.76
CA ASP A 298 5.81 22.57 -25.74
C ASP A 298 6.26 21.31 -24.99
N SER A 299 6.49 20.24 -25.74
CA SER A 299 7.41 19.23 -25.34
C SER A 299 8.69 20.04 -25.33
N LYS A 300 9.13 20.50 -24.14
CA LYS A 300 10.57 20.52 -23.91
C LYS A 300 11.05 19.24 -24.53
N SER A 301 11.81 19.40 -25.62
CA SER A 301 12.41 18.29 -26.33
C SER A 301 12.88 17.34 -25.24
N SER A 302 12.47 16.08 -25.31
CA SER A 302 13.10 15.08 -24.48
C SER A 302 14.55 15.08 -24.93
N ASN A 303 15.35 15.95 -24.34
CA ASN A 303 16.78 15.92 -24.45
C ASN A 303 17.08 14.51 -23.99
N LYS A 304 17.57 13.69 -24.94
CA LYS A 304 17.98 12.32 -24.67
C LYS A 304 19.02 12.27 -23.53
N THR A 305 19.53 13.40 -23.08
CA THR A 305 20.20 13.62 -21.80
C THR A 305 19.43 13.09 -20.58
N GLY A 306 18.10 13.21 -20.50
CA GLY A 306 17.32 12.69 -19.37
C GLY A 306 17.23 11.16 -19.33
N VAL A 307 17.13 10.53 -20.51
CA VAL A 307 17.18 9.07 -20.66
C VAL A 307 18.60 8.57 -20.49
N ILE A 308 19.61 9.28 -20.98
CA ILE A 308 21.03 8.92 -20.79
C ILE A 308 21.41 9.06 -19.31
N VAL A 309 21.03 10.15 -18.64
CA VAL A 309 21.25 10.33 -17.20
C VAL A 309 20.42 9.33 -16.39
N GLY A 310 19.18 9.06 -16.78
CA GLY A 310 18.32 8.05 -16.15
C GLY A 310 18.82 6.61 -16.31
N VAL A 311 19.38 6.26 -17.48
CA VAL A 311 20.01 4.96 -17.73
C VAL A 311 21.37 4.88 -17.03
N VAL A 312 22.16 5.95 -16.98
CA VAL A 312 23.44 5.95 -16.25
C VAL A 312 23.22 5.87 -14.74
N ILE A 313 22.25 6.61 -14.18
CA ILE A 313 21.87 6.51 -12.77
C ILE A 313 21.22 5.15 -12.51
N GLY A 314 20.34 4.67 -13.39
CA GLY A 314 19.73 3.36 -13.27
C GLY A 314 20.74 2.22 -13.29
N VAL A 315 21.71 2.25 -14.20
CA VAL A 315 22.81 1.28 -14.28
C VAL A 315 23.73 1.42 -13.07
N ALA A 316 24.06 2.63 -12.62
CA ALA A 316 24.86 2.84 -11.41
C ALA A 316 24.16 2.34 -10.14
N VAL A 317 22.85 2.59 -9.99
CA VAL A 317 22.04 2.09 -8.87
C VAL A 317 21.87 0.58 -8.95
N CYS A 318 21.65 0.01 -10.13
CA CYS A 318 21.60 -1.44 -10.32
C CYS A 318 22.95 -2.11 -10.06
N LEU A 319 24.07 -1.50 -10.46
CA LEU A 319 25.42 -1.97 -10.15
C LEU A 319 25.72 -1.87 -8.65
N LEU A 320 25.34 -0.76 -7.99
CA LEU A 320 25.49 -0.60 -6.55
C LEU A 320 24.59 -1.57 -5.78
N ALA A 321 23.36 -1.82 -6.23
CA ALA A 321 22.45 -2.82 -5.65
C ALA A 321 22.94 -4.24 -5.90
N ALA A 322 23.52 -4.53 -7.06
CA ALA A 322 24.16 -5.82 -7.35
C ALA A 322 25.42 -6.03 -6.51
N LEU A 323 26.26 -4.99 -6.34
CA LEU A 323 27.44 -5.04 -5.47
C LEU A 323 27.04 -5.16 -3.99
N ALA A 324 26.01 -4.46 -3.55
CA ALA A 324 25.43 -4.61 -2.21
C ALA A 324 24.80 -6.00 -2.03
N GLY A 325 24.12 -6.52 -3.05
CA GLY A 325 23.57 -7.88 -3.07
C GLY A 325 24.67 -8.94 -3.00
N VAL A 326 25.76 -8.77 -3.76
CA VAL A 326 26.95 -9.63 -3.70
C VAL A 326 27.67 -9.47 -2.37
N PHE A 327 27.71 -8.28 -1.79
CA PHE A 327 28.31 -8.02 -0.47
C PHE A 327 27.49 -8.66 0.65
N VAL A 328 26.17 -8.51 0.63
CA VAL A 328 25.23 -9.15 1.57
C VAL A 328 25.23 -10.66 1.37
N TRP A 329 25.31 -11.15 0.13
CA TRP A 329 25.44 -12.58 -0.16
C TRP A 329 26.78 -13.12 0.32
N ARG A 330 27.90 -12.40 0.10
CA ARG A 330 29.22 -12.74 0.63
C ARG A 330 29.26 -12.68 2.15
N GLN A 331 28.59 -11.70 2.79
CA GLN A 331 28.46 -11.62 4.23
C GLN A 331 27.60 -12.76 4.79
N LYS A 332 26.47 -13.10 4.15
CA LYS A 332 25.67 -14.28 4.53
C LYS A 332 26.44 -15.58 4.33
N ARG A 333 27.19 -15.72 3.24
CA ARG A 333 28.04 -16.90 2.98
C ARG A 333 29.18 -16.99 4.00
N LYS A 334 29.86 -15.88 4.29
CA LYS A 334 30.88 -15.81 5.35
C LYS A 334 30.29 -16.12 6.71
N LYS A 335 29.11 -15.59 7.05
CA LYS A 335 28.43 -15.87 8.32
C LYS A 335 28.05 -17.34 8.44
N MET A 336 27.55 -17.96 7.38
CA MET A 336 27.19 -19.39 7.37
C MET A 336 28.42 -20.30 7.45
N LEU A 337 29.53 -19.92 6.81
CA LEU A 337 30.82 -20.60 6.94
C LEU A 337 31.42 -20.42 8.33
N LEU A 338 31.30 -19.23 8.93
CA LEU A 338 31.73 -18.96 10.30
C LEU A 338 30.89 -19.74 11.33
N GLU A 339 29.56 -19.81 11.16
CA GLU A 339 28.69 -20.61 12.03
C GLU A 339 29.00 -22.10 11.91
N LEU A 340 29.40 -22.58 10.72
CA LEU A 340 29.84 -23.96 10.52
C LEU A 340 31.22 -24.21 11.17
N GLU A 341 32.15 -23.26 11.05
CA GLU A 341 33.49 -23.32 11.66
C GLU A 341 33.43 -23.20 13.20
N GLU A 342 32.51 -22.39 13.73
CA GLU A 342 32.15 -22.37 15.16
C GLU A 342 31.53 -23.69 15.63
N LEU A 343 30.66 -24.32 14.83
CA LEU A 343 30.16 -25.67 15.17
C LEU A 343 31.30 -26.69 15.22
N TYR A 344 32.20 -26.69 14.22
CA TYR A 344 33.36 -27.59 14.18
C TYR A 344 34.35 -27.37 15.34
N THR A 345 34.45 -26.15 15.85
CA THR A 345 35.34 -25.82 16.99
C THR A 345 34.70 -26.10 18.36
N ILE A 346 33.36 -25.96 18.51
CA ILE A 346 32.61 -26.38 19.71
C ILE A 346 32.59 -27.90 19.86
N VAL A 347 32.57 -28.62 18.75
CA VAL A 347 32.32 -30.07 18.69
C VAL A 347 33.40 -30.92 19.36
N GLY A 348 34.66 -30.49 19.54
CA GLY A 348 35.61 -31.25 20.38
C GLY A 348 35.64 -32.77 20.12
N LYS A 349 35.79 -33.19 18.86
CA LYS A 349 35.97 -34.58 18.35
C LYS A 349 35.07 -35.71 18.93
N PRO A 350 33.76 -35.74 18.62
CA PRO A 350 33.07 -36.94 18.15
C PRO A 350 33.39 -37.16 16.66
N ASN A 351 33.32 -38.42 16.19
CA ASN A 351 33.61 -38.74 14.79
C ASN A 351 32.56 -38.11 13.87
N VAL A 352 32.99 -37.50 12.76
CA VAL A 352 32.08 -36.95 11.75
C VAL A 352 31.87 -38.02 10.67
N PHE A 353 30.62 -38.49 10.55
CA PHE A 353 30.22 -39.45 9.54
C PHE A 353 29.71 -38.71 8.29
N SER A 354 29.99 -39.27 7.11
CA SER A 354 29.43 -38.76 5.86
C SER A 354 27.96 -39.14 5.71
N TYR A 355 27.17 -38.33 5.01
CA TYR A 355 25.76 -38.64 4.79
C TYR A 355 25.59 -39.91 3.95
N SER A 356 26.47 -40.12 2.97
CA SER A 356 26.46 -41.31 2.12
C SER A 356 26.70 -42.60 2.92
N GLU A 357 27.60 -42.55 3.90
CA GLU A 357 27.87 -43.67 4.80
C GLU A 357 26.64 -44.01 5.65
N LEU A 358 26.03 -43.02 6.31
CA LEU A 358 24.84 -43.25 7.14
C LEU A 358 23.62 -43.65 6.31
N ARG A 359 23.46 -43.08 5.12
CA ARG A 359 22.42 -43.47 4.17
C ARG A 359 22.58 -44.92 3.74
N SER A 360 23.81 -45.38 3.50
CA SER A 360 24.07 -46.78 3.15
C SER A 360 23.84 -47.70 4.36
N ALA A 361 24.32 -47.30 5.54
CA ALA A 361 24.20 -48.06 6.78
C ALA A 361 22.76 -48.29 7.23
N THR A 362 21.84 -47.37 6.87
CA THR A 362 20.41 -47.41 7.21
C THR A 362 19.54 -47.90 6.07
N GLU A 363 20.14 -48.40 4.98
CA GLU A 363 19.43 -48.86 3.78
C GLU A 363 18.51 -47.76 3.20
N ASN A 364 19.05 -46.55 3.10
CA ASN A 364 18.34 -45.34 2.68
C ASN A 364 17.22 -44.92 3.64
N PHE A 365 17.45 -45.07 4.96
CA PHE A 365 16.48 -44.78 6.02
C PHE A 365 15.18 -45.57 5.84
N ASP A 366 15.30 -46.87 5.53
CA ASP A 366 14.16 -47.74 5.29
C ASP A 366 13.25 -47.82 6.54
N SER A 367 11.94 -47.82 6.31
CA SER A 367 10.94 -47.90 7.38
C SER A 367 11.05 -49.17 8.24
N SER A 368 11.58 -50.27 7.69
CA SER A 368 11.84 -51.51 8.41
C SER A 368 12.96 -51.39 9.46
N ASN A 369 13.85 -50.41 9.30
CA ASN A 369 14.92 -50.09 10.24
C ASN A 369 14.49 -49.05 11.28
N LEU A 370 13.24 -48.57 11.28
CA LEU A 370 12.76 -47.57 12.23
C LEU A 370 12.65 -48.17 13.64
N LEU A 371 13.44 -47.64 14.58
CA LEU A 371 13.42 -48.01 16.00
C LEU A 371 12.37 -47.21 16.79
N GLY A 372 12.10 -45.97 16.37
CA GLY A 372 11.10 -45.11 16.98
C GLY A 372 10.99 -43.76 16.30
N ALA A 373 9.83 -43.12 16.43
CA ALA A 373 9.58 -41.77 15.91
C ALA A 373 8.75 -40.95 16.91
N GLY A 374 9.07 -39.67 17.05
CA GLY A 374 8.37 -38.76 17.97
C GLY A 374 8.67 -37.29 17.70
N GLY A 375 8.34 -36.41 18.64
CA GLY A 375 8.52 -34.96 18.52
C GLY A 375 9.98 -34.51 18.30
N TYR A 376 10.94 -35.37 18.65
CA TYR A 376 12.38 -35.15 18.52
C TYR A 376 12.96 -35.73 17.21
N GLY A 377 12.12 -36.32 16.37
CA GLY A 377 12.52 -36.93 15.10
C GLY A 377 12.42 -38.45 15.08
N SER A 378 13.09 -39.07 14.11
CA SER A 378 13.06 -40.52 13.85
C SER A 378 14.41 -41.15 14.14
N VAL A 379 14.42 -42.34 14.70
CA VAL A 379 15.63 -43.11 15.02
C VAL A 379 15.65 -44.39 14.18
N TYR A 380 16.70 -44.59 13.41
CA TYR A 380 16.87 -45.75 12.54
C TYR A 380 18.01 -46.63 13.04
N LYS A 381 17.82 -47.94 12.99
CA LYS A 381 18.89 -48.92 13.11
C LYS A 381 19.75 -48.87 11.86
N GLY A 382 21.07 -48.97 12.03
CA GLY A 382 21.99 -49.10 10.92
C GLY A 382 23.17 -49.98 11.25
N LYS A 383 23.89 -50.40 10.22
CA LYS A 383 25.14 -51.15 10.34
C LYS A 383 26.25 -50.41 9.59
N LEU A 384 27.24 -49.92 10.33
CA LEU A 384 28.40 -49.23 9.75
C LEU A 384 29.29 -50.20 8.98
N SER A 385 30.17 -49.65 8.13
CA SER A 385 31.12 -50.42 7.31
C SER A 385 32.09 -51.28 8.13
N ASP A 386 32.41 -50.85 9.35
CA ASP A 386 33.23 -51.60 10.32
C ASP A 386 32.46 -52.69 11.08
N GLY A 387 31.18 -52.88 10.77
CA GLY A 387 30.31 -53.91 11.36
C GLY A 387 29.57 -53.48 12.62
N ARG A 388 29.84 -52.30 13.18
CA ARG A 388 29.11 -51.80 14.36
C ARG A 388 27.65 -51.53 14.03
N VAL A 389 26.76 -51.99 14.91
CA VAL A 389 25.33 -51.67 14.86
C VAL A 389 25.10 -50.36 15.61
N VAL A 390 24.43 -49.42 14.95
CA VAL A 390 24.24 -48.04 15.44
C VAL A 390 22.78 -47.64 15.41
N ALA A 391 22.43 -46.67 16.26
CA ALA A 391 21.17 -45.96 16.21
C ALA A 391 21.40 -44.56 15.64
N VAL A 392 20.84 -44.29 14.45
CA VAL A 392 20.94 -43.02 13.74
C VAL A 392 19.69 -42.19 14.00
N LYS A 393 19.81 -41.16 14.84
CA LYS A 393 18.75 -40.22 15.17
C LYS A 393 18.74 -39.09 14.15
N GLN A 394 17.68 -39.01 13.37
CA GLN A 394 17.36 -37.93 12.45
C GLN A 394 16.41 -36.94 13.13
N LEU A 395 16.87 -35.72 13.35
CA LEU A 395 16.07 -34.66 13.99
C LEU A 395 15.02 -34.10 13.02
N SER A 396 13.89 -33.63 13.55
CA SER A 396 12.76 -33.15 12.73
C SER A 396 13.06 -31.85 11.97
N GLU A 397 12.57 -31.73 10.73
CA GLU A 397 12.75 -30.55 9.85
C GLU A 397 11.98 -29.30 10.32
N SER A 398 10.96 -29.47 11.17
CA SER A 398 9.87 -28.50 11.30
C SER A 398 10.10 -27.34 12.28
N SER A 399 11.31 -27.12 12.81
CA SER A 399 11.52 -26.02 13.76
C SER A 399 12.98 -25.55 13.94
N ASN A 400 13.15 -24.30 14.36
CA ASN A 400 14.41 -23.81 14.94
C ASN A 400 14.83 -24.61 16.20
N GLN A 401 13.90 -25.34 16.83
CA GLN A 401 14.13 -26.13 18.04
C GLN A 401 15.01 -27.36 17.76
N GLY A 402 14.85 -28.03 16.61
CA GLY A 402 15.66 -29.21 16.26
C GLY A 402 17.16 -28.89 16.14
N LYS A 403 17.52 -27.73 15.58
CA LYS A 403 18.92 -27.27 15.50
C LYS A 403 19.52 -26.95 16.87
N VAL A 404 18.73 -26.35 17.77
CA VAL A 404 19.16 -26.07 19.14
C VAL A 404 19.38 -27.36 19.91
N GLN A 405 18.45 -28.32 19.80
CA GLN A 405 18.58 -29.64 20.43
C GLN A 405 19.82 -30.38 19.92
N PHE A 406 20.10 -30.34 18.62
CA PHE A 406 21.32 -30.92 18.04
C PHE A 406 22.59 -30.37 18.68
N ALA A 407 22.72 -29.05 18.72
CA ALA A 407 23.91 -28.39 19.27
C ALA A 407 24.07 -28.69 20.76
N THR A 408 22.97 -28.64 21.52
CA THR A 408 22.96 -28.97 22.95
C THR A 408 23.33 -30.42 23.22
N GLU A 409 22.77 -31.35 22.44
CA GLU A 409 23.02 -32.79 22.59
C GLU A 409 24.50 -33.08 22.31
N ILE A 410 25.06 -32.55 21.22
CA ILE A 410 26.50 -32.63 20.91
C ILE A 410 27.36 -31.99 22.00
N GLU A 411 27.04 -30.78 22.45
CA GLU A 411 27.86 -30.06 23.43
C GLU A 411 27.90 -30.78 24.79
N THR A 412 26.81 -31.44 25.18
CA THR A 412 26.69 -32.09 26.48
C THR A 412 27.22 -33.52 26.44
N ILE A 413 26.62 -34.41 25.63
CA ILE A 413 26.94 -35.85 25.66
C ILE A 413 28.37 -36.15 25.21
N SER A 414 28.99 -35.28 24.40
CA SER A 414 30.40 -35.46 23.99
C SER A 414 31.39 -35.25 25.13
N ARG A 415 31.00 -34.54 26.20
CA ARG A 415 31.87 -34.24 27.35
C ARG A 415 31.81 -35.28 28.46
N VAL A 416 30.91 -36.24 28.34
CA VAL A 416 30.61 -37.22 29.38
C VAL A 416 30.65 -38.64 28.85
N GLN A 417 31.19 -39.55 29.65
CA GLN A 417 31.20 -40.97 29.31
C GLN A 417 31.04 -41.76 30.60
N HIS A 418 29.95 -42.52 30.69
CA HIS A 418 29.64 -43.31 31.87
C HIS A 418 28.84 -44.56 31.47
N ARG A 419 28.97 -45.65 32.25
CA ARG A 419 28.35 -46.95 31.93
C ARG A 419 26.81 -46.90 31.85
N ASN A 420 26.21 -45.95 32.58
CA ASN A 420 24.76 -45.73 32.60
C ASN A 420 24.30 -44.54 31.73
N LEU A 421 25.13 -44.09 30.79
CA LEU A 421 24.78 -43.09 29.77
C LEU A 421 24.96 -43.71 28.38
N VAL A 422 24.10 -43.37 27.44
CA VAL A 422 24.24 -43.82 26.05
C VAL A 422 25.45 -43.15 25.41
N LYS A 423 26.28 -43.94 24.74
CA LYS A 423 27.48 -43.48 24.05
C LYS A 423 27.13 -42.88 22.69
N LEU A 424 27.45 -41.60 22.52
CA LEU A 424 27.49 -40.95 21.21
C LEU A 424 28.76 -41.37 20.47
N TYR A 425 28.62 -41.93 19.27
CA TYR A 425 29.75 -42.22 18.39
C TYR A 425 30.13 -41.04 17.50
N GLY A 426 29.15 -40.23 17.08
CA GLY A 426 29.40 -39.19 16.10
C GLY A 426 28.17 -38.43 15.64
N CYS A 427 28.37 -37.56 14.67
CA CYS A 427 27.32 -36.84 14.00
C CYS A 427 27.56 -36.73 12.50
N CYS A 428 26.52 -36.38 11.74
CA CYS A 428 26.63 -35.99 10.34
C CYS A 428 26.01 -34.61 10.14
N LEU A 429 26.80 -33.72 9.54
CA LEU A 429 26.44 -32.33 9.26
C LEU A 429 26.12 -32.08 7.76
N GLU A 430 26.37 -33.07 6.89
CA GLU A 430 26.20 -32.94 5.44
C GLU A 430 24.74 -33.00 4.99
N SER A 431 23.85 -33.54 5.82
CA SER A 431 22.43 -33.68 5.53
C SER A 431 21.64 -32.39 5.75
N LYS A 432 20.49 -32.26 5.06
CA LYS A 432 19.53 -31.16 5.30
C LYS A 432 19.08 -31.08 6.77
N THR A 433 18.95 -32.22 7.43
CA THR A 433 18.70 -32.38 8.86
C THR A 433 19.92 -32.98 9.55
N PRO A 434 20.49 -32.36 10.60
CA PRO A 434 21.60 -32.95 11.33
C PRO A 434 21.27 -34.35 11.87
N LEU A 435 22.23 -35.27 11.81
CA LEU A 435 22.09 -36.65 12.29
C LEU A 435 23.03 -36.91 13.47
N LEU A 436 22.56 -37.68 14.45
CA LEU A 436 23.36 -38.17 15.58
C LEU A 436 23.48 -39.69 15.52
N VAL A 437 24.66 -40.20 15.83
CA VAL A 437 24.97 -41.64 15.74
C VAL A 437 25.32 -42.15 17.13
N TYR A 438 24.51 -43.05 17.65
CA TYR A 438 24.64 -43.65 18.98
C TYR A 438 24.97 -45.14 18.91
N GLU A 439 25.43 -45.69 20.03
CA GLU A 439 25.36 -47.14 20.24
C GLU A 439 23.90 -47.63 20.14
N CYS A 440 23.70 -48.74 19.43
CA CYS A 440 22.39 -49.40 19.39
C CYS A 440 22.24 -50.31 20.61
N LEU A 441 21.09 -50.27 21.26
CA LEU A 441 20.79 -51.08 22.46
C LEU A 441 19.65 -52.05 22.15
N GLU A 442 19.87 -53.33 22.47
CA GLU A 442 19.08 -54.46 21.96
C GLU A 442 17.68 -54.53 22.55
N ASN A 443 17.54 -54.15 23.82
CA ASN A 443 16.28 -54.29 24.57
C ASN A 443 15.42 -53.01 24.53
N GLY A 444 15.80 -52.03 23.71
CA GLY A 444 15.01 -50.81 23.50
C GLY A 444 14.87 -49.96 24.75
N SER A 445 13.76 -49.23 24.85
CA SER A 445 13.46 -48.31 25.94
C SER A 445 12.73 -48.98 27.11
N LEU A 446 12.94 -48.47 28.32
CA LEU A 446 12.39 -49.02 29.56
C LEU A 446 10.86 -48.94 29.60
N ASP A 447 10.26 -47.90 29.01
CA ASP A 447 8.80 -47.81 28.88
C ASP A 447 8.23 -48.94 28.01
N HIS A 448 8.91 -49.29 26.92
CA HIS A 448 8.53 -50.42 26.09
C HIS A 448 8.69 -51.74 26.86
N ALA A 449 9.80 -51.91 27.58
CA ALA A 449 10.02 -53.08 28.42
C ALA A 449 8.96 -53.25 29.52
N LEU A 450 8.48 -52.15 30.11
CA LEU A 450 7.50 -52.16 31.21
C LEU A 450 6.04 -52.24 30.75
N PHE A 451 5.69 -51.58 29.65
CA PHE A 451 4.29 -51.31 29.30
C PHE A 451 3.85 -51.85 27.93
N ALA A 452 4.78 -52.28 27.06
CA ALA A 452 4.41 -52.81 25.75
C ALA A 452 3.81 -54.22 25.85
N LYS A 453 2.94 -54.55 24.89
CA LYS A 453 2.34 -55.87 24.77
C LYS A 453 3.43 -56.88 24.35
N GLY A 454 3.81 -57.77 25.27
CA GLY A 454 4.97 -58.66 25.10
C GLY A 454 6.29 -58.08 25.62
N GLY A 455 6.23 -57.06 26.49
CA GLY A 455 7.40 -56.49 27.17
C GLY A 455 8.15 -57.50 28.04
N LEU A 456 9.32 -57.09 28.51
CA LEU A 456 10.20 -57.94 29.31
C LEU A 456 9.61 -58.15 30.71
N ASN A 457 9.63 -59.39 31.20
CA ASN A 457 9.22 -59.66 32.57
C ASN A 457 10.35 -59.26 33.55
N LEU A 458 10.38 -57.98 33.90
CA LEU A 458 11.33 -57.41 34.85
C LEU A 458 10.82 -57.67 36.27
N ASP A 459 11.45 -58.61 36.97
CA ASP A 459 11.19 -58.86 38.39
C ASP A 459 11.69 -57.70 39.27
N TRP A 460 11.31 -57.73 40.55
CA TRP A 460 11.65 -56.63 41.46
C TRP A 460 13.17 -56.41 41.64
N PRO A 461 14.01 -57.45 41.83
CA PRO A 461 15.46 -57.29 41.86
C PRO A 461 16.00 -56.60 40.61
N ARG A 462 15.55 -56.99 39.41
CA ARG A 462 16.00 -56.36 38.17
C ARG A 462 15.58 -54.90 38.09
N ARG A 463 14.36 -54.55 38.51
CA ARG A 463 13.90 -53.16 38.57
C ARG A 463 14.73 -52.32 39.54
N PHE A 464 15.10 -52.89 40.69
CA PHE A 464 15.97 -52.20 41.65
C PHE A 464 17.35 -51.88 41.05
N GLU A 465 17.97 -52.84 40.37
CA GLU A 465 19.25 -52.62 39.66
C GLU A 465 19.13 -51.53 38.57
N ILE A 466 17.99 -51.50 37.86
CA ILE A 466 17.69 -50.45 36.89
C ILE A 466 17.59 -49.08 37.59
N CYS A 467 16.83 -48.96 38.69
CA CYS A 467 16.74 -47.71 39.45
C CYS A 467 18.12 -47.25 39.95
N LEU A 468 18.93 -48.18 40.45
CA LEU A 468 20.28 -47.90 40.93
C LEU A 468 21.20 -47.42 39.80
N GLY A 469 21.14 -48.04 38.62
CA GLY A 469 21.90 -47.62 37.45
C GLY A 469 21.49 -46.24 36.94
N ILE A 470 20.19 -45.92 36.94
CA ILE A 470 19.69 -44.58 36.60
C ILE A 470 20.22 -43.55 37.62
N ALA A 471 20.11 -43.84 38.92
CA ALA A 471 20.60 -42.96 39.97
C ALA A 471 22.11 -42.68 39.85
N ARG A 472 22.92 -43.71 39.54
CA ARG A 472 24.35 -43.56 39.24
C ARG A 472 24.61 -42.66 38.04
N GLY A 473 23.86 -42.84 36.95
CA GLY A 473 23.96 -41.98 35.78
C GLY A 473 23.65 -40.50 36.08
N ILE A 474 22.61 -40.24 36.88
CA ILE A 474 22.23 -38.88 37.28
C ILE A 474 23.27 -38.27 38.24
N ALA A 475 23.70 -39.02 39.24
CA ALA A 475 24.74 -38.58 40.19
C ALA A 475 26.03 -38.20 39.44
N TYR A 476 26.43 -39.03 38.48
CA TYR A 476 27.58 -38.75 37.64
C TYR A 476 27.43 -37.41 36.89
N LEU A 477 26.29 -37.15 36.23
CA LEU A 477 26.04 -35.91 35.50
C LEU A 477 26.02 -34.66 36.39
N HIS A 478 25.59 -34.80 37.64
CA HIS A 478 25.41 -33.69 38.56
C HIS A 478 26.68 -33.36 39.36
N GLU A 479 27.47 -34.36 39.72
CA GLU A 479 28.51 -34.24 40.75
C GLU A 479 29.89 -34.78 40.34
N GLU A 480 29.95 -35.81 39.48
CA GLU A 480 31.22 -36.53 39.21
C GLU A 480 31.85 -36.20 37.86
N SER A 481 31.08 -35.69 36.90
CA SER A 481 31.61 -35.28 35.59
C SER A 481 32.40 -33.97 35.66
N SER A 482 33.33 -33.78 34.72
CA SER A 482 34.14 -32.55 34.61
C SER A 482 33.32 -31.28 34.33
N VAL A 483 32.09 -31.46 33.87
CA VAL A 483 31.08 -30.42 33.68
C VAL A 483 29.78 -30.88 34.33
N ARG A 484 29.07 -29.98 35.02
CA ARG A 484 27.77 -30.34 35.60
C ARG A 484 26.66 -30.16 34.58
N ILE A 485 25.87 -31.20 34.37
CA ILE A 485 24.82 -31.27 33.36
C ILE A 485 23.49 -31.60 34.02
N VAL A 486 22.48 -30.74 33.86
CA VAL A 486 21.09 -31.09 34.19
C VAL A 486 20.43 -31.64 32.94
N HIS A 487 19.95 -32.90 32.98
CA HIS A 487 19.35 -33.56 31.82
C HIS A 487 17.99 -32.97 31.40
N ARG A 488 17.16 -32.60 32.38
CA ARG A 488 15.83 -31.95 32.21
C ARG A 488 14.73 -32.77 31.51
N ASP A 489 14.96 -34.03 31.19
CA ASP A 489 13.95 -34.91 30.56
C ASP A 489 14.17 -36.39 30.93
N ILE A 490 14.34 -36.66 32.23
CA ILE A 490 14.46 -38.04 32.74
C ILE A 490 13.07 -38.66 32.78
N LYS A 491 12.87 -39.70 31.96
CA LYS A 491 11.63 -40.48 31.84
C LYS A 491 11.92 -41.88 31.32
N ALA A 492 10.98 -42.81 31.47
CA ALA A 492 11.19 -44.22 31.09
C ALA A 492 11.52 -44.40 29.59
N SER A 493 10.98 -43.57 28.69
CA SER A 493 11.32 -43.62 27.26
C SER A 493 12.75 -43.17 26.93
N ASN A 494 13.37 -42.41 27.83
CA ASN A 494 14.75 -41.91 27.69
C ASN A 494 15.75 -42.77 28.47
N VAL A 495 15.32 -43.91 29.01
CA VAL A 495 16.20 -44.93 29.59
C VAL A 495 16.16 -46.13 28.66
N LEU A 496 17.30 -46.45 28.06
CA LEU A 496 17.46 -47.60 27.18
C LEU A 496 18.12 -48.75 27.94
N LEU A 497 17.89 -50.00 27.48
CA LEU A 497 18.40 -51.21 28.11
C LEU A 497 19.36 -51.93 27.16
N ASP A 498 20.58 -52.20 27.62
CA ASP A 498 21.54 -53.05 26.89
C ASP A 498 21.15 -54.54 26.94
N ALA A 499 21.94 -55.39 26.27
CA ALA A 499 21.74 -56.84 26.23
C ALA A 499 21.60 -57.50 27.63
N ASP A 500 22.31 -56.98 28.64
CA ASP A 500 22.30 -57.48 30.02
C ASP A 500 21.24 -56.77 30.89
N LEU A 501 20.33 -56.01 30.27
CA LEU A 501 19.26 -55.20 30.87
C LEU A 501 19.76 -54.04 31.74
N ASN A 502 21.01 -53.59 31.57
CA ASN A 502 21.53 -52.45 32.32
C ASN A 502 20.99 -51.13 31.73
N PRO A 503 20.63 -50.15 32.57
CA PRO A 503 20.05 -48.91 32.10
C PRO A 503 21.11 -47.94 31.57
N LYS A 504 20.79 -47.29 30.45
CA LYS A 504 21.54 -46.18 29.87
C LYS A 504 20.63 -44.99 29.59
N ILE A 505 20.93 -43.85 30.21
CA ILE A 505 20.19 -42.60 30.01
C ILE A 505 20.54 -42.02 28.62
N SER A 506 19.52 -41.63 27.88
CA SER A 506 19.59 -41.10 26.51
C SER A 506 18.84 -39.77 26.38
N ASP A 507 18.94 -39.16 25.19
CA ASP A 507 18.24 -37.94 24.77
C ASP A 507 18.59 -36.66 25.55
N PHE A 508 19.81 -36.17 25.29
CA PHE A 508 20.35 -34.96 25.91
C PHE A 508 19.92 -33.67 25.21
N GLY A 509 18.95 -33.71 24.30
CA GLY A 509 18.52 -32.54 23.51
C GLY A 509 17.97 -31.36 24.33
N LEU A 510 17.55 -31.59 25.58
CA LEU A 510 17.08 -30.56 26.50
C LEU A 510 18.07 -30.26 27.65
N ALA A 511 19.22 -30.94 27.66
CA ALA A 511 20.20 -30.86 28.72
C ALA A 511 20.80 -29.44 28.82
N LYS A 512 21.36 -29.12 29.98
CA LYS A 512 21.97 -27.81 30.18
C LYS A 512 23.21 -27.90 31.06
N LEU A 513 24.29 -27.31 30.58
CA LEU A 513 25.50 -27.05 31.36
C LEU A 513 25.22 -25.97 32.38
N TYR A 514 25.71 -26.14 33.61
CA TYR A 514 25.63 -25.11 34.63
C TYR A 514 26.96 -24.93 35.36
N ASP A 515 27.21 -23.69 35.76
CA ASP A 515 28.44 -23.25 36.42
C ASP A 515 28.38 -23.60 37.91
N ASP A 516 29.46 -24.21 38.42
CA ASP A 516 29.63 -24.64 39.81
C ASP A 516 29.41 -23.52 40.84
N LYS A 517 29.52 -22.26 40.42
CA LYS A 517 29.32 -21.09 41.29
C LYS A 517 27.85 -20.68 41.45
N LYS A 518 26.91 -21.31 40.74
CA LYS A 518 25.50 -20.92 40.72
C LYS A 518 24.64 -21.97 41.40
N THR A 519 23.81 -21.54 42.36
CA THR A 519 22.87 -22.39 43.09
C THR A 519 21.57 -22.67 42.34
N HIS A 520 21.29 -21.93 41.25
CA HIS A 520 20.08 -22.07 40.45
C HIS A 520 20.30 -21.60 39.01
N VAL A 521 19.49 -22.13 38.08
CA VAL A 521 19.49 -21.76 36.66
C VAL A 521 18.07 -21.44 36.21
N SER A 522 17.80 -20.18 35.86
CA SER A 522 16.51 -19.80 35.27
C SER A 522 16.41 -20.30 33.84
N THR A 523 15.41 -21.14 33.56
CA THR A 523 15.14 -21.69 32.22
C THR A 523 13.65 -21.62 31.92
N LYS A 524 13.28 -21.59 30.63
CA LYS A 524 11.90 -21.87 30.22
C LYS A 524 11.56 -23.31 30.57
N VAL A 525 10.31 -23.58 30.94
CA VAL A 525 9.80 -24.93 31.21
C VAL A 525 10.09 -25.84 30.01
N ALA A 526 10.65 -27.02 30.28
CA ALA A 526 10.94 -28.06 29.28
C ALA A 526 10.82 -29.43 29.96
N GLY A 527 10.63 -30.48 29.16
CA GLY A 527 10.38 -31.84 29.61
C GLY A 527 8.97 -32.30 29.24
N THR A 528 8.65 -33.53 29.62
CA THR A 528 7.32 -34.13 29.40
C THR A 528 6.34 -33.65 30.47
N LEU A 529 5.11 -33.29 30.08
CA LEU A 529 4.03 -32.88 30.99
C LEU A 529 3.53 -34.02 31.87
#